data_AF-A0A4W2DGV6-F1
#
_entry.id   AF-A0A4W2DGV6-F1
#
_cell.length_a   1.000
_cell.length_b   1.000
_cell.length_c   1.000
_cell.angle_alpha   90.00
_cell.angle_beta   90.00
_cell.angle_gamma   90.00
#
_symmetry.space_group_name_H-M   'P 1'
#
loop_
_entity.id
_entity.type
_entity.pdbx_description
1 polymer ?
#
loop_
_entity_poly.entity_id
_entity_poly.type
_entity_poly.pdbx_seq_one_letter_code
_entity_poly.pdbx_strand_id
1 'polypeptide(L)'
;MAKVSSPTETERCIESLIAVFQKHAGRDGNNSKLSKAEFLIFMNTELGAFTKNQKDPGVLDRMMKKLDLNSDGQLDFQEFLNLIGGLAIACHESFIKSASSQKRTPFLSSLSVICSSQPQHPLSPAHPPTQEGHSC
;
A
#
# COMPACT_ATOMS: atom_id res chain seq x y z
N MET A 1 -3.48 37.48 -23.92
CA MET A 1 -3.57 36.91 -22.56
C MET A 1 -4.22 35.55 -22.69
N ALA A 2 -3.50 34.45 -22.42
CA ALA A 2 -4.08 33.12 -22.52
C ALA A 2 -5.17 32.96 -21.46
N LYS A 3 -6.36 32.52 -21.88
CA LYS A 3 -7.46 32.18 -20.98
C LYS A 3 -7.00 30.94 -20.20
N VAL A 4 -6.57 31.12 -18.96
CA VAL A 4 -6.31 30.00 -18.06
C VAL A 4 -7.67 29.40 -17.72
N SER A 5 -7.99 28.29 -18.38
CA SER A 5 -9.15 27.47 -18.10
C SER A 5 -9.09 27.03 -16.64
N SER A 6 -10.22 27.06 -15.93
CA SER A 6 -10.29 26.43 -14.60
C SER A 6 -9.94 24.94 -14.71
N PRO A 7 -9.11 24.40 -13.81
CA PRO A 7 -8.73 22.99 -13.87
C PRO A 7 -9.96 22.10 -13.73
N THR A 8 -9.97 21.03 -14.50
CA THR A 8 -10.95 19.95 -14.45
C THR A 8 -10.90 19.23 -13.11
N GLU A 9 -11.94 18.46 -12.80
CA GLU A 9 -11.97 17.68 -11.56
C GLU A 9 -10.79 16.71 -11.45
N THR A 10 -10.47 16.02 -12.54
CA THR A 10 -9.33 15.09 -12.60
C THR A 10 -8.00 15.79 -12.33
N GLU A 11 -7.77 16.96 -12.93
CA GLU A 11 -6.56 17.75 -12.68
C GLU A 11 -6.45 18.15 -11.20
N ARG A 12 -7.56 18.59 -10.59
CA ARG A 12 -7.59 18.91 -9.14
C ARG A 12 -7.32 17.70 -8.26
N CYS A 13 -7.81 16.51 -8.64
CA CYS A 13 -7.53 15.28 -7.91
C CYS A 13 -6.03 14.92 -7.96
N ILE A 14 -5.41 15.05 -9.14
CA ILE A 14 -3.97 14.81 -9.32
C ILE A 14 -3.17 15.82 -8.50
N GLU A 15 -3.50 17.12 -8.58
CA GLU A 15 -2.88 18.17 -7.77
C GLU A 15 -3.01 17.88 -6.27
N SER A 16 -4.17 17.42 -5.82
CA SER A 16 -4.41 17.07 -4.42
C SER A 16 -3.56 15.88 -3.97
N LEU A 17 -3.40 14.86 -4.81
CA LEU A 17 -2.53 13.71 -4.50
C LEU A 17 -1.06 14.12 -4.38
N ILE A 18 -0.58 14.97 -5.29
CA ILE A 18 0.79 15.52 -5.23
C ILE A 18 0.98 16.33 -3.95
N ALA A 19 0.02 17.21 -3.62
CA ALA A 19 0.08 18.04 -2.43
C ALA A 19 0.11 17.19 -1.14
N VAL A 20 -0.66 16.10 -1.08
CA VAL A 20 -0.63 15.17 0.06
C VAL A 20 0.74 14.49 0.17
N PHE A 21 1.30 14.00 -0.94
CA PHE A 21 2.65 13.39 -0.92
C PHE A 21 3.69 14.39 -0.41
N GLN A 22 3.73 15.60 -0.97
CA GLN A 22 4.68 16.64 -0.59
C GLN A 22 4.50 17.17 0.83
N LYS A 23 3.27 17.13 1.37
CA LYS A 23 2.99 17.49 2.77
C LYS A 23 3.68 16.56 3.76
N HIS A 24 3.85 15.28 3.37
CA HIS A 24 4.46 14.26 4.23
C HIS A 24 5.94 14.03 3.92
N ALA A 25 6.38 14.24 2.68
CA ALA A 25 7.78 14.17 2.28
C ALA A 25 8.57 15.41 2.70
N GLY A 26 9.84 15.23 3.07
CA GLY A 26 10.78 16.33 3.37
C GLY A 26 10.84 16.78 4.82
N ARG A 27 10.23 16.05 5.76
CA ARG A 27 10.45 16.25 7.21
C ARG A 27 11.88 15.91 7.61
N ASP A 28 12.55 15.05 6.84
CA ASP A 28 13.94 14.64 7.02
C ASP A 28 14.94 15.37 6.11
N GLY A 29 14.46 16.35 5.32
CA GLY A 29 15.27 17.13 4.38
C GLY A 29 15.27 16.58 2.95
N ASN A 30 14.62 15.45 2.67
CA ASN A 30 14.40 14.94 1.32
C ASN A 30 12.94 15.10 0.87
N ASN A 31 12.64 16.18 0.15
CA ASN A 31 11.26 16.47 -0.28
C ASN A 31 10.78 15.61 -1.47
N SER A 32 11.63 14.70 -1.97
CA SER A 32 11.32 13.88 -3.16
C SER A 32 10.82 12.48 -2.83
N LYS A 33 11.00 12.01 -1.59
CA LYS A 33 10.65 10.66 -1.15
C LYS A 33 10.06 10.68 0.26
N LEU A 34 9.33 9.63 0.60
CA LEU A 34 8.86 9.36 1.95
C LEU A 34 9.80 8.36 2.62
N SER A 35 10.48 8.78 3.66
CA SER A 35 11.13 7.86 4.59
C SER A 35 10.13 6.94 5.27
N LYS A 36 10.62 5.84 5.84
CA LYS A 36 9.80 4.93 6.64
C LYS A 36 9.01 5.64 7.75
N ALA A 37 9.60 6.65 8.39
CA ALA A 37 8.95 7.42 9.45
C ALA A 37 7.83 8.31 8.90
N GLU A 38 8.07 8.99 7.78
CA GLU A 38 7.07 9.82 7.10
C GLU A 38 5.93 8.98 6.53
N PHE A 39 6.24 7.82 5.96
CA PHE A 39 5.24 6.86 5.51
C PHE A 39 4.34 6.40 6.66
N LEU A 40 4.91 6.12 7.84
CA LEU A 40 4.13 5.77 9.03
C LEU A 40 3.21 6.92 9.45
N ILE A 41 3.69 8.17 9.41
CA ILE A 41 2.87 9.34 9.72
C ILE A 41 1.72 9.44 8.71
N PHE A 42 2.01 9.39 7.41
CA PHE A 42 1.02 9.41 6.33
C PHE A 42 -0.08 8.35 6.55
N MET A 43 0.30 7.11 6.84
CA MET A 43 -0.64 6.01 7.09
C MET A 43 -1.53 6.28 8.30
N ASN A 44 -1.00 6.90 9.36
CA ASN A 44 -1.79 7.21 10.55
C ASN A 44 -2.70 8.43 10.36
N THR A 45 -2.29 9.41 9.55
CA THR A 45 -3.04 10.67 9.38
C THR A 45 -4.07 10.58 8.26
N GLU A 46 -3.65 10.14 7.07
CA GLU A 46 -4.51 10.13 5.89
C GLU A 46 -5.32 8.82 5.83
N LEU A 47 -4.73 7.71 6.30
CA LEU A 47 -5.36 6.38 6.28
C LEU A 47 -5.68 5.85 7.69
N GLY A 48 -5.84 6.71 8.69
CA GLY A 48 -5.94 6.30 10.10
C GLY A 48 -7.04 5.28 10.42
N ALA A 49 -8.10 5.20 9.62
CA ALA A 49 -9.11 4.13 9.75
C ALA A 49 -8.50 2.73 9.56
N PHE A 50 -7.54 2.59 8.64
CA PHE A 50 -6.81 1.35 8.41
C PHE A 50 -5.92 0.99 9.59
N THR A 51 -5.09 1.94 10.01
CA THR A 51 -4.05 1.72 11.03
C THR A 51 -4.65 1.43 12.40
N LYS A 52 -5.81 2.02 12.73
CA LYS A 52 -6.56 1.74 13.97
C LYS A 52 -7.07 0.30 14.09
N ASN A 53 -7.30 -0.37 12.96
CA ASN A 53 -7.78 -1.75 12.93
C ASN A 53 -6.65 -2.77 12.84
N GLN A 54 -5.40 -2.33 12.61
CA GLN A 54 -4.24 -3.20 12.52
C GLN A 54 -3.48 -3.23 13.85
N LYS A 55 -3.47 -4.40 14.49
CA LYS A 55 -2.75 -4.63 15.75
C LYS A 55 -1.33 -5.17 15.55
N ASP A 56 -0.98 -5.54 14.32
CA ASP A 56 0.34 -6.07 14.00
C ASP A 56 1.29 -4.91 13.61
N PRO A 57 2.30 -4.58 14.45
CA PRO A 57 3.27 -3.54 14.12
C PRO A 57 4.07 -3.87 12.85
N GLY A 58 4.21 -5.15 12.48
CA GLY A 58 4.95 -5.58 11.29
C GLY A 58 4.21 -5.38 9.96
N VAL A 59 2.93 -4.99 9.97
CA VAL A 59 2.19 -4.77 8.72
C VAL A 59 2.75 -3.60 7.91
N LEU A 60 3.16 -2.53 8.60
CA LEU A 60 3.72 -1.33 7.97
C LEU A 60 5.09 -1.63 7.35
N ASP A 61 5.93 -2.41 8.04
CA ASP A 61 7.20 -2.90 7.51
C ASP A 61 7.03 -3.74 6.24
N ARG A 62 6.04 -4.64 6.23
CA ARG A 62 5.75 -5.47 5.05
C ARG A 62 5.21 -4.62 3.89
N MET A 63 4.38 -3.63 4.18
CA MET A 63 3.89 -2.69 3.16
C MET A 63 5.03 -1.87 2.57
N MET A 64 5.90 -1.32 3.42
CA MET A 64 7.07 -0.56 2.98
C MET A 64 7.93 -1.42 2.04
N LYS A 65 8.29 -2.63 2.46
CA LYS A 65 9.09 -3.57 1.66
C LYS A 65 8.43 -3.97 0.33
N LYS A 66 7.10 -3.97 0.27
CA LYS A 66 6.36 -4.33 -0.95
C LYS A 66 6.26 -3.15 -1.94
N LEU A 67 6.25 -1.92 -1.42
CA LEU A 67 6.12 -0.70 -2.20
C LEU A 67 7.47 -0.12 -2.63
N ASP A 68 8.50 -0.31 -1.83
CA ASP A 68 9.90 0.07 -2.10
C ASP A 68 10.50 -0.90 -3.13
N LEU A 69 10.26 -0.60 -4.41
CA LEU A 69 10.65 -1.45 -5.54
C LEU A 69 12.15 -1.33 -5.84
N ASN A 70 12.73 -0.15 -5.57
CA ASN A 70 14.14 0.11 -5.76
C ASN A 70 15.00 -0.30 -4.54
N SER A 71 14.36 -0.65 -3.41
CA SER A 71 14.99 -1.10 -2.16
C SER A 71 15.92 -0.06 -1.51
N ASP A 72 15.61 1.23 -1.63
CA ASP A 72 16.37 2.31 -1.01
C ASP A 72 15.90 2.68 0.40
N GLY A 73 14.85 2.01 0.89
CA GLY A 73 14.25 2.24 2.20
C GLY A 73 13.34 3.46 2.28
N GLN A 74 13.01 4.08 1.15
CA GLN A 74 12.10 5.22 1.00
C GLN A 74 11.08 4.93 -0.09
N LEU A 75 10.04 5.76 -0.22
CA LEU A 75 9.07 5.67 -1.30
C LEU A 75 9.12 6.93 -2.14
N ASP A 76 9.48 6.79 -3.41
CA ASP A 76 9.30 7.87 -4.38
C ASP A 76 7.81 8.04 -4.76
N PHE A 77 7.52 9.07 -5.57
CA PHE A 77 6.14 9.36 -5.94
C PHE A 77 5.47 8.23 -6.74
N GLN A 78 6.23 7.48 -7.56
CA GLN A 78 5.70 6.35 -8.32
C GLN A 78 5.36 5.19 -7.38
N GLU A 79 6.24 4.89 -6.43
CA GLU A 79 6.03 3.86 -5.41
C GLU A 79 4.85 4.20 -4.49
N PHE A 80 4.70 5.48 -4.14
CA PHE A 80 3.51 5.99 -3.46
C PHE A 80 2.22 5.79 -4.29
N LEU A 81 2.25 6.10 -5.59
CA LEU A 81 1.10 5.89 -6.46
C LEU A 81 0.69 4.42 -6.57
N ASN A 82 1.62 3.46 -6.43
CA ASN A 82 1.26 2.03 -6.38
C ASN A 82 0.37 1.70 -5.17
N LEU A 83 0.61 2.32 -4.01
CA LEU A 83 -0.27 2.19 -2.85
C LEU A 83 -1.66 2.76 -3.14
N ILE A 84 -1.72 4.00 -3.66
CA ILE A 84 -2.98 4.68 -3.97
C ILE A 84 -3.77 3.92 -5.05
N GLY A 85 -3.09 3.41 -6.07
CA GLY A 85 -3.68 2.59 -7.12
C GLY A 85 -4.26 1.29 -6.55
N GLY A 86 -3.52 0.60 -5.69
CA GLY A 86 -4.03 -0.59 -4.98
C GLY A 86 -5.28 -0.31 -4.16
N LEU A 87 -5.30 0.82 -3.45
CA LEU A 87 -6.47 1.28 -2.68
C LEU A 87 -7.66 1.60 -3.59
N ALA A 88 -7.42 2.32 -4.68
CA ALA A 88 -8.45 2.70 -5.64
C ALA A 88 -9.09 1.49 -6.31
N ILE A 89 -8.28 0.52 -6.76
CA ILE A 89 -8.75 -0.73 -7.37
C ILE A 89 -9.65 -1.47 -6.39
N ALA A 90 -9.19 -1.67 -5.16
CA ALA A 90 -9.96 -2.46 -4.20
C ALA A 90 -11.22 -1.72 -3.68
N CYS A 91 -11.18 -0.38 -3.60
CA CYS A 91 -12.38 0.43 -3.37
C CYS A 91 -13.37 0.29 -4.53
N HIS A 92 -12.90 0.36 -5.78
CA HIS A 92 -13.72 0.18 -6.97
C HIS A 92 -14.37 -1.21 -7.03
N GLU A 93 -13.61 -2.28 -6.74
CA GLU A 93 -14.18 -3.62 -6.60
C GLU A 93 -15.25 -3.71 -5.50
N SER A 94 -15.02 -3.05 -4.36
CA SER A 94 -15.97 -3.02 -3.26
C SER A 94 -17.27 -2.33 -3.71
N PHE A 95 -17.19 -1.22 -4.46
CA PHE A 95 -18.37 -0.55 -5.02
C PHE A 95 -19.15 -1.46 -5.97
N ILE A 96 -18.46 -2.19 -6.86
CA ILE A 96 -19.10 -3.13 -7.79
C ILE A 96 -19.81 -4.27 -7.02
N LYS A 97 -19.15 -4.86 -6.03
CA LYS A 97 -19.72 -5.96 -5.22
C LYS A 97 -20.88 -5.51 -4.32
N SER A 98 -20.84 -4.25 -3.85
CA SER A 98 -21.83 -3.66 -2.94
C SER A 98 -23.18 -3.34 -3.57
N ALA A 99 -23.32 -3.45 -4.90
CA ALA A 99 -24.61 -3.38 -5.58
C ALA A 99 -25.61 -4.49 -5.16
N SER A 100 -25.21 -5.41 -4.26
CA SER A 100 -26.05 -6.52 -3.79
C SER A 100 -26.38 -6.57 -2.28
N SER A 101 -25.80 -5.75 -1.39
CA SER A 101 -26.32 -5.36 -0.05
C SER A 101 -25.23 -4.89 0.93
N GLN A 102 -25.53 -3.77 1.62
CA GLN A 102 -25.08 -3.33 2.96
C GLN A 102 -23.66 -2.76 3.23
N LYS A 103 -23.63 -1.43 3.37
CA LYS A 103 -22.91 -0.58 4.38
C LYS A 103 -21.64 -1.15 5.05
N ARG A 104 -20.51 -1.23 4.34
CA ARG A 104 -19.18 -1.20 4.98
C ARG A 104 -18.24 -0.26 4.24
N THR A 105 -17.44 0.47 5.00
CA THR A 105 -16.46 1.43 4.50
C THR A 105 -15.45 0.74 3.57
N PRO A 106 -15.41 1.06 2.26
CA PRO A 106 -14.64 0.31 1.27
C PRO A 106 -13.14 0.33 1.56
N PHE A 107 -12.66 1.36 2.25
CA PHE A 107 -11.25 1.54 2.61
C PHE A 107 -10.65 0.43 3.48
N LEU A 108 -11.45 -0.24 4.33
CA LEU A 108 -10.95 -1.26 5.26
C LEU A 108 -10.81 -2.65 4.63
N SER A 109 -11.71 -3.02 3.71
CA SER A 109 -11.63 -4.26 2.94
C SER A 109 -10.46 -4.24 1.94
N SER A 110 -10.18 -3.07 1.37
CA SER A 110 -9.14 -2.88 0.35
C SER A 110 -7.72 -3.17 0.83
N LEU A 111 -7.41 -2.81 2.07
CA LEU A 111 -6.06 -2.96 2.59
C LEU A 111 -5.72 -4.38 3.05
N SER A 112 -6.74 -5.17 3.43
CA SER A 112 -6.54 -6.61 3.66
C SER A 112 -6.05 -7.30 2.38
N VAL A 113 -6.56 -6.91 1.21
CA VAL A 113 -6.13 -7.48 -0.08
C VAL A 113 -4.68 -7.08 -0.42
N ILE A 114 -4.30 -5.82 -0.21
CA ILE A 114 -2.92 -5.36 -0.46
C ILE A 114 -1.92 -6.12 0.42
N CYS A 115 -2.28 -6.39 1.69
CA CYS A 115 -1.45 -7.17 2.60
C CYS A 115 -1.45 -8.69 2.29
N SER A 116 -2.55 -9.23 1.75
CA SER A 116 -2.72 -10.68 1.52
C SER A 116 -2.25 -11.18 0.15
N SER A 117 -2.00 -10.30 -0.84
CA SER A 117 -1.41 -10.72 -2.12
C SER A 117 0.08 -11.02 -1.96
N GLN A 118 0.34 -12.20 -1.39
CA GLN A 118 1.59 -12.95 -1.45
C GLN A 118 1.53 -13.82 -2.71
N PRO A 119 2.62 -13.96 -3.51
CA PRO A 119 2.70 -15.09 -4.41
C PRO A 119 2.75 -16.34 -3.52
N GLN A 120 1.78 -17.24 -3.69
CA GLN A 120 1.89 -18.61 -3.17
C GLN A 120 3.13 -19.22 -3.83
N HIS A 121 4.27 -19.16 -3.16
CA HIS A 121 5.42 -19.97 -3.54
C HIS A 121 5.00 -21.42 -3.27
N PRO A 122 5.02 -22.32 -4.27
CA PRO A 122 4.66 -23.70 -4.02
C PRO A 122 5.61 -24.26 -2.97
N LEU A 123 5.04 -24.82 -1.91
CA LEU A 123 5.73 -25.63 -0.92
C LEU A 123 6.55 -26.68 -1.68
N SER A 124 7.87 -26.59 -1.57
CA SER A 124 8.76 -27.65 -2.04
C SER A 124 8.42 -28.93 -1.28
N PRO A 125 8.20 -30.08 -1.95
CA PRO A 125 7.94 -31.32 -1.23
C PRO A 125 9.20 -31.74 -0.46
N ALA A 126 9.01 -31.99 0.83
CA ALA A 126 10.03 -32.48 1.72
C ALA A 126 10.68 -33.76 1.17
N HIS A 127 12.02 -33.79 1.14
CA HIS A 127 12.77 -35.01 0.96
C HIS A 127 12.39 -36.01 2.07
N PRO A 128 12.17 -37.29 1.77
CA PRO A 128 11.98 -38.31 2.79
C PRO A 128 13.31 -38.58 3.54
N PRO A 129 13.24 -38.98 4.82
CA PRO A 129 14.43 -39.34 5.59
C PRO A 129 15.02 -40.64 5.02
N THR A 130 16.31 -40.61 4.68
CA THR A 130 17.10 -41.81 4.40
C THR A 130 17.07 -42.69 5.65
N GLN A 131 16.44 -43.86 5.55
CA GLN A 131 16.49 -44.86 6.60
C GLN A 131 17.92 -45.36 6.77
N GLU A 132 18.46 -45.18 7.97
CA GLU A 132 19.59 -45.95 8.45
C GLU A 132 19.19 -47.43 8.54
N GLY A 133 19.70 -48.23 7.61
CA GLY A 133 19.65 -49.69 7.66
C GLY A 133 21.01 -50.22 8.13
N HIS A 134 21.18 -50.37 9.44
CA HIS A 134 22.12 -51.32 10.00
C HIS A 134 21.64 -52.74 9.71
N SER A 135 22.44 -53.57 9.03
CA SER A 135 22.48 -55.01 9.32
C SER A 135 23.75 -55.65 8.77
N CYS A 136 24.45 -56.32 9.71
CA CYS A 136 25.48 -57.36 9.66
C CYS A 136 26.21 -57.66 8.34
#